data_AF-A0A9D0J502-F1
#
_entry.id   AF-A0A9D0J502-F1
#
_cell.length_a   1.000
_cell.length_b   1.000
_cell.length_c   1.000
_cell.angle_alpha   90.00
_cell.angle_beta   90.00
_cell.angle_gamma   90.00
#
_symmetry.space_group_name_H-M   'P 1'
#
loop_
_entity.id
_entity.type
_entity.pdbx_description
1 polymer ?
#
loop_
_entity_poly.entity_id
_entity_poly.type
_entity_poly.pdbx_seq_one_letter_code
_entity_poly.pdbx_strand_id
1 'polypeptide(L)'
;ITGDLTDIKTGKNMRDSVAPKFKPEYYAKANLVYGNENAKHKVAIFSDPLCPFCRSYVPGALEYMKQYPEVFAVYYYHFPLERLHPAASTLVRAATAAELQGRKDVLFSLYKVPTSITRETDEKKILGAFNKTVNTNIKISDLHSPMVEAHLQHDQSVIESLMVSGTPTVYFDGEKDGGKNRFKEVKVK
;
A
#
# COMPACT_ATOMS: atom_id res chain seq x y z
N ILE A 1 24.07 -10.79 -10.86
CA ILE A 1 24.15 -9.39 -11.34
C ILE A 1 22.98 -9.19 -12.30
N THR A 2 21.82 -8.77 -11.80
CA THR A 2 20.67 -8.45 -12.67
C THR A 2 20.86 -7.03 -13.18
N GLY A 3 21.33 -6.89 -14.42
CA GLY A 3 21.47 -5.58 -15.06
C GLY A 3 20.11 -4.90 -15.17
N ASP A 4 19.99 -3.70 -14.60
CA ASP A 4 18.91 -2.80 -14.95
C ASP A 4 19.18 -2.25 -16.35
N LEU A 5 18.24 -2.49 -17.26
CA LEU A 5 18.28 -1.92 -18.60
C LEU A 5 17.71 -0.51 -18.49
N THR A 6 18.59 0.47 -18.34
CA THR A 6 18.24 1.88 -18.30
C THR A 6 18.39 2.46 -19.69
N ASP A 7 17.34 3.09 -20.20
CA ASP A 7 17.42 3.85 -21.44
C ASP A 7 18.41 5.01 -21.24
N ILE A 8 19.50 5.02 -22.02
CA ILE A 8 20.63 5.94 -21.87
C ILE A 8 20.22 7.40 -22.15
N LYS A 9 19.15 7.63 -22.90
CA LYS A 9 18.69 8.99 -23.26
C LYS A 9 17.73 9.58 -22.24
N THR A 10 16.90 8.73 -21.63
CA THR A 10 15.81 9.16 -20.74
C THR A 10 16.05 8.83 -19.28
N GLY A 11 17.05 8.00 -18.96
CA GLY A 11 17.29 7.48 -17.60
C GLY A 11 16.20 6.55 -17.09
N LYS A 12 15.22 6.19 -17.95
CA LYS A 12 14.05 5.40 -17.57
C LYS A 12 14.41 3.91 -17.57
N ASN A 13 13.98 3.19 -16.55
CA ASN A 13 14.12 1.74 -16.52
C ASN A 13 13.20 1.13 -17.59
N MET A 14 13.79 0.40 -18.55
CA MET A 14 13.05 -0.20 -19.66
C MET A 14 12.04 -1.26 -19.19
N ARG A 15 12.24 -1.86 -18.00
CA ARG A 15 11.27 -2.79 -17.39
C ARG A 15 9.94 -2.11 -17.08
N ASP A 16 9.94 -0.83 -16.75
CA ASP A 16 8.71 -0.09 -16.46
C ASP A 16 7.87 0.15 -17.72
N SER A 17 8.49 0.13 -18.91
CA SER A 17 7.79 0.28 -20.19
C SER A 17 7.12 -1.03 -20.67
N VAL A 18 7.46 -2.16 -20.06
CA VAL A 18 6.91 -3.49 -20.35
C VAL A 18 5.96 -3.96 -19.23
N ALA A 19 5.93 -3.26 -18.10
CA ALA A 19 5.07 -3.59 -16.97
C ALA A 19 3.58 -3.48 -17.38
N PRO A 20 2.72 -4.41 -16.91
CA PRO A 20 1.29 -4.29 -17.11
C PRO A 20 0.77 -2.95 -16.56
N LYS A 21 -0.09 -2.29 -17.34
CA LYS A 21 -0.74 -1.05 -16.93
C LYS A 21 -1.77 -1.31 -15.83
N PHE A 22 -1.91 -0.36 -14.92
CA PHE A 22 -2.97 -0.34 -13.92
C PHE A 22 -4.28 0.09 -14.58
N LYS A 23 -5.20 -0.86 -14.71
CA LYS A 23 -6.44 -0.67 -15.46
C LYS A 23 -7.53 0.02 -14.62
N PRO A 24 -8.53 0.67 -15.26
CA PRO A 24 -9.61 1.36 -14.56
C PRO A 24 -10.34 0.50 -13.51
N GLU A 25 -10.55 -0.79 -13.78
CA GLU A 25 -11.22 -1.73 -12.87
C GLU A 25 -10.48 -1.97 -11.55
N TYR A 26 -9.17 -1.69 -11.51
CA TYR A 26 -8.37 -1.78 -10.30
C TYR A 26 -8.45 -0.49 -9.46
N TYR A 27 -9.17 0.55 -9.85
CA TYR A 27 -9.40 1.70 -8.97
C TYR A 27 -10.63 1.45 -8.08
N ALA A 28 -10.53 0.45 -7.21
CA ALA A 28 -11.62 0.04 -6.32
C ALA A 28 -11.83 1.05 -5.19
N LYS A 29 -13.10 1.38 -4.92
CA LYS A 29 -13.48 2.32 -3.84
C LYS A 29 -13.03 1.85 -2.45
N ALA A 30 -12.99 0.54 -2.23
CA ALA A 30 -12.51 -0.04 -0.97
C ALA A 30 -11.02 0.25 -0.70
N ASN A 31 -10.24 0.51 -1.75
CA ASN A 31 -8.81 0.81 -1.66
C ASN A 31 -8.51 2.31 -1.68
N LEU A 32 -9.51 3.16 -1.92
CA LEU A 32 -9.35 4.61 -1.92
C LEU A 32 -9.13 5.11 -0.48
N VAL A 33 -7.92 5.55 -0.18
CA VAL A 33 -7.53 6.01 1.17
C VAL A 33 -7.54 7.53 1.31
N TYR A 34 -7.24 8.27 0.23
CA TYR A 34 -7.26 9.74 0.24
C TYR A 34 -7.73 10.32 -1.10
N GLY A 35 -8.30 11.51 -1.00
CA GLY A 35 -8.70 12.32 -2.15
C GLY A 35 -10.04 11.96 -2.75
N ASN A 36 -10.41 12.70 -3.80
CA ASN A 36 -11.64 12.51 -4.54
C ASN A 36 -11.46 11.38 -5.56
N GLU A 37 -12.40 10.44 -5.66
CA GLU A 37 -12.33 9.33 -6.64
C GLU A 37 -12.27 9.83 -8.10
N ASN A 38 -12.76 11.05 -8.33
CA ASN A 38 -12.76 11.77 -9.59
C ASN A 38 -11.60 12.76 -9.75
N ALA A 39 -10.63 12.75 -8.83
CA ALA A 39 -9.46 13.61 -8.93
C ALA A 39 -8.69 13.36 -10.24
N LYS A 40 -8.04 14.41 -10.74
CA LYS A 40 -7.36 14.39 -12.04
C LYS A 40 -6.30 13.29 -12.15
N HIS A 41 -5.56 13.06 -11.06
CA HIS A 41 -4.47 12.10 -11.02
C HIS A 41 -4.80 10.95 -10.08
N LYS A 42 -4.63 9.72 -10.54
CA LYS A 42 -4.87 8.50 -9.73
C LYS A 42 -3.55 7.80 -9.43
N VAL A 43 -3.29 7.59 -8.16
CA VAL A 43 -2.06 6.97 -7.66
C VAL A 43 -2.41 5.68 -6.95
N ALA A 44 -1.81 4.55 -7.37
CA ALA A 44 -1.94 3.28 -6.66
C ALA A 44 -0.60 2.91 -6.01
N ILE A 45 -0.63 2.56 -4.72
CA ILE A 45 0.56 2.20 -3.94
C ILE A 45 0.39 0.78 -3.39
N PHE A 46 1.29 -0.12 -3.77
CA PHE A 46 1.42 -1.46 -3.22
C PHE A 46 2.49 -1.46 -2.14
N SER A 47 2.13 -1.83 -0.91
CA SER A 47 3.06 -1.69 0.21
C SER A 47 2.88 -2.71 1.33
N ASP A 48 4.03 -3.04 1.92
CA ASP A 48 4.17 -3.80 3.15
C ASP A 48 4.50 -2.85 4.32
N PRO A 49 3.74 -2.85 5.43
CA PRO A 49 3.97 -1.95 6.58
C PRO A 49 5.26 -2.22 7.37
N LEU A 50 5.88 -3.39 7.21
CA LEU A 50 7.13 -3.78 7.84
C LEU A 50 8.35 -3.63 6.92
N CYS A 51 8.13 -3.43 5.62
CA CYS A 51 9.23 -3.17 4.68
C CYS A 51 9.91 -1.82 4.97
N PRO A 52 11.24 -1.79 5.20
CA PRO A 52 11.96 -0.54 5.52
C PRO A 52 11.78 0.55 4.46
N PHE A 53 11.81 0.18 3.17
CA PHE A 53 11.61 1.13 2.07
C PHE A 53 10.20 1.71 2.07
N CYS A 54 9.19 0.89 2.34
CA CYS A 54 7.81 1.34 2.46
C CYS A 54 7.64 2.33 3.62
N ARG A 55 8.20 2.01 4.79
CA ARG A 55 8.15 2.88 5.98
C ARG A 55 8.83 4.22 5.75
N SER A 56 9.91 4.26 4.95
CA SER A 56 10.58 5.52 4.59
C SER A 56 9.81 6.36 3.56
N TYR A 57 9.05 5.71 2.68
CA TYR A 57 8.47 6.36 1.50
C TYR A 57 6.99 6.70 1.68
N VAL A 58 6.17 5.69 2.03
CA VAL A 58 4.71 5.78 1.93
C VAL A 58 4.12 6.86 2.83
N PRO A 59 4.48 6.98 4.13
CA PRO A 59 3.91 8.02 4.98
C PRO A 59 4.10 9.44 4.41
N GLY A 60 5.28 9.75 3.86
CA GLY A 60 5.55 11.06 3.26
C GLY A 60 4.78 11.29 1.95
N ALA A 61 4.64 10.25 1.13
CA ALA A 61 3.86 10.34 -0.12
C ALA A 61 2.36 10.55 0.17
N LEU A 62 1.81 9.81 1.13
CA LEU A 62 0.42 9.95 1.56
C LEU A 62 0.16 11.34 2.16
N GLU A 63 1.03 11.81 3.05
CA GLU A 63 0.89 13.13 3.70
C GLU A 63 0.90 14.27 2.67
N TYR A 64 1.75 14.17 1.64
CA TYR A 64 1.77 15.15 0.55
C TYR A 64 0.47 15.13 -0.27
N MET A 65 0.07 13.96 -0.76
CA MET A 65 -1.11 13.85 -1.63
C MET A 65 -2.42 14.17 -0.89
N LYS A 66 -2.49 13.86 0.41
CA LYS A 66 -3.61 14.21 1.28
C LYS A 66 -3.87 15.72 1.36
N GLN A 67 -2.85 16.57 1.13
CA GLN A 67 -3.01 18.03 1.10
C GLN A 67 -3.71 18.53 -0.16
N TYR A 68 -3.81 17.72 -1.22
CA TYR A 68 -4.38 18.10 -2.51
C TYR A 68 -5.46 17.09 -2.97
N PRO A 69 -6.57 16.96 -2.22
CA PRO A 69 -7.58 15.93 -2.45
C PRO A 69 -8.34 16.05 -3.78
N GLU A 70 -8.40 17.25 -4.38
CA GLU A 70 -8.98 17.46 -5.71
C GLU A 70 -8.00 17.11 -6.85
N VAL A 71 -6.71 17.03 -6.55
CA VAL A 71 -5.66 16.73 -7.53
C VAL A 71 -5.35 15.24 -7.57
N PHE A 72 -5.29 14.59 -6.40
CA PHE A 72 -4.92 13.18 -6.29
C PHE A 72 -6.03 12.33 -5.70
N ALA A 73 -6.25 11.16 -6.31
CA ALA A 73 -6.95 10.03 -5.71
C ALA A 73 -5.92 8.95 -5.39
N VAL A 74 -5.77 8.58 -4.12
CA VAL A 74 -4.75 7.64 -3.67
C VAL A 74 -5.39 6.32 -3.28
N TYR A 75 -5.01 5.27 -3.97
CA TYR A 75 -5.44 3.90 -3.77
C TYR A 75 -4.31 3.11 -3.12
N TYR A 76 -4.61 2.41 -2.04
CA TYR A 76 -3.63 1.64 -1.29
C TYR A 76 -3.94 0.16 -1.37
N TYR A 77 -2.92 -0.65 -1.64
CA TYR A 77 -2.98 -2.09 -1.77
C TYR A 77 -2.03 -2.75 -0.78
N HIS A 78 -2.58 -3.59 0.09
CA HIS A 78 -1.81 -4.36 1.03
C HIS A 78 -1.03 -5.45 0.29
N PHE A 79 0.31 -5.39 0.38
CA PHE A 79 1.18 -6.42 -0.18
C PHE A 79 2.12 -6.97 0.91
N PRO A 80 1.61 -7.75 1.89
CA PRO A 80 2.44 -8.32 2.95
C PRO A 80 3.42 -9.33 2.36
N LEU A 81 4.73 -9.08 2.48
CA LEU A 81 5.77 -9.98 2.00
C LEU A 81 6.03 -11.06 3.06
N GLU A 82 5.09 -11.97 3.28
CA GLU A 82 5.06 -12.90 4.43
C GLU A 82 6.36 -13.70 4.63
N ARG A 83 7.06 -14.05 3.55
CA ARG A 83 8.36 -14.74 3.62
C ARG A 83 9.46 -13.90 4.28
N LEU A 84 9.41 -12.58 4.08
CA LEU A 84 10.37 -11.62 4.64
C LEU A 84 9.86 -11.02 5.96
N HIS A 85 8.57 -10.73 6.03
CA HIS A 85 7.90 -10.09 7.16
C HIS A 85 6.65 -10.90 7.56
N PRO A 86 6.80 -12.04 8.27
CA PRO A 86 5.67 -12.89 8.64
C PRO A 86 4.53 -12.15 9.35
N ALA A 87 4.86 -11.19 10.22
CA ALA A 87 3.86 -10.41 10.94
C ALA A 87 3.04 -9.47 10.04
N ALA A 88 3.47 -9.18 8.82
CA ALA A 88 2.80 -8.23 7.93
C ALA A 88 1.37 -8.68 7.62
N SER A 89 1.13 -9.98 7.43
CA SER A 89 -0.19 -10.54 7.13
C SER A 89 -1.21 -10.18 8.22
N THR A 90 -0.88 -10.48 9.48
CA THR A 90 -1.74 -10.15 10.62
C THR A 90 -1.92 -8.64 10.79
N LEU A 91 -0.88 -7.84 10.54
CA LEU A 91 -0.97 -6.38 10.63
C LEU A 91 -1.91 -5.77 9.59
N VAL A 92 -1.84 -6.22 8.32
CA VAL A 92 -2.72 -5.71 7.28
C VAL A 92 -4.16 -6.17 7.52
N ARG A 93 -4.38 -7.41 7.98
CA ARG A 93 -5.71 -7.90 8.41
C ARG A 93 -6.30 -7.05 9.51
N ALA A 94 -5.49 -6.70 10.52
CA ALA A 94 -5.92 -5.87 11.63
C ALA A 94 -6.24 -4.44 11.20
N ALA A 95 -5.44 -3.90 10.26
CA ALA A 95 -5.69 -2.59 9.67
C ALA A 95 -7.02 -2.56 8.90
N THR A 96 -7.23 -3.51 8.00
CA THR A 96 -8.49 -3.65 7.25
C THR A 96 -9.68 -3.84 8.19
N ALA A 97 -9.56 -4.67 9.23
CA ALA A 97 -10.61 -4.85 10.23
C ALA A 97 -10.95 -3.53 10.94
N ALA A 98 -9.95 -2.75 11.33
CA ALA A 98 -10.16 -1.46 11.98
C ALA A 98 -10.83 -0.44 11.04
N GLU A 99 -10.42 -0.40 9.78
CA GLU A 99 -11.02 0.48 8.76
C GLU A 99 -12.49 0.11 8.49
N LEU A 100 -12.80 -1.20 8.39
CA LEU A 100 -14.16 -1.70 8.27
C LEU A 100 -15.04 -1.37 9.49
N GLN A 101 -14.43 -1.25 10.68
CA GLN A 101 -15.10 -0.78 11.89
C GLN A 101 -15.20 0.76 11.97
N GLY A 102 -14.82 1.49 10.91
CA GLY A 102 -14.93 2.94 10.80
C GLY A 102 -13.79 3.72 11.42
N ARG A 103 -12.68 3.06 11.81
CA ARG A 103 -11.50 3.76 12.33
C ARG A 103 -10.81 4.52 11.19
N LYS A 104 -10.60 5.81 11.41
CA LYS A 104 -9.90 6.70 10.48
C LYS A 104 -8.39 6.67 10.71
N ASP A 105 -7.63 7.00 9.67
CA ASP A 105 -6.16 7.14 9.67
C ASP A 105 -5.41 5.90 10.22
N VAL A 106 -6.00 4.71 10.04
CA VAL A 106 -5.39 3.43 10.42
C VAL A 106 -4.09 3.21 9.65
N LEU A 107 -4.07 3.51 8.35
CA LEU A 107 -2.90 3.35 7.50
C LEU A 107 -1.65 4.09 8.01
N PHE A 108 -1.77 5.34 8.46
CA PHE A 108 -0.64 6.06 9.06
C PHE A 108 -0.17 5.45 10.37
N SER A 109 -1.11 4.96 11.19
CA SER A 109 -0.81 4.33 12.47
C SER A 109 -0.19 2.94 12.30
N LEU A 110 -0.56 2.23 11.22
CA LEU A 110 0.01 0.94 10.83
C LEU A 110 1.52 1.05 10.61
N TYR A 111 2.00 2.10 9.93
CA TYR A 111 3.44 2.36 9.76
C TYR A 111 4.18 2.76 11.05
N LYS A 112 3.47 2.97 12.16
CA LYS A 112 4.07 3.23 13.48
C LYS A 112 4.20 1.95 14.32
N VAL A 113 3.61 0.83 13.89
CA VAL A 113 3.74 -0.45 14.60
C VAL A 113 5.22 -0.82 14.68
N PRO A 114 5.76 -1.26 15.84
CA PRO A 114 7.18 -1.52 16.02
C PRO A 114 7.73 -2.53 15.01
N THR A 115 8.88 -2.25 14.41
CA THR A 115 9.54 -3.19 13.49
C THR A 115 10.18 -4.38 14.22
N SER A 116 10.30 -4.35 15.55
CA SER A 116 10.81 -5.48 16.34
C SER A 116 9.96 -6.74 16.19
N ILE A 117 8.67 -6.60 15.86
CA ILE A 117 7.77 -7.75 15.63
C ILE A 117 7.86 -8.31 14.21
N THR A 118 8.77 -7.84 13.35
CA THR A 118 8.81 -8.21 11.93
C THR A 118 8.85 -9.73 11.70
N ARG A 119 9.55 -10.46 12.56
CA ARG A 119 9.72 -11.92 12.50
C ARG A 119 8.76 -12.69 13.42
N GLU A 120 7.88 -12.00 14.14
CA GLU A 120 6.88 -12.64 14.98
C GLU A 120 5.87 -13.42 14.12
N THR A 121 5.38 -14.54 14.64
CA THR A 121 4.42 -15.43 13.98
C THR A 121 3.18 -15.67 14.84
N ASP A 122 3.24 -15.37 16.14
CA ASP A 122 2.09 -15.42 17.03
C ASP A 122 1.14 -14.24 16.76
N GLU A 123 0.00 -14.54 16.15
CA GLU A 123 -1.02 -13.54 15.79
C GLU A 123 -1.51 -12.74 16.99
N LYS A 124 -1.59 -13.33 18.20
CA LYS A 124 -2.04 -12.60 19.40
C LYS A 124 -1.04 -11.54 19.81
N LYS A 125 0.25 -11.83 19.71
CA LYS A 125 1.31 -10.85 20.01
C LYS A 125 1.35 -9.73 18.97
N ILE A 126 1.23 -10.08 17.70
CA ILE A 126 1.19 -9.12 16.59
C ILE A 126 -0.02 -8.19 16.74
N LEU A 127 -1.20 -8.76 16.98
CA LEU A 127 -2.43 -8.03 17.22
C LEU A 127 -2.35 -7.14 18.47
N GLY A 128 -1.69 -7.63 19.53
CA GLY A 128 -1.44 -6.83 20.74
C GLY A 128 -0.58 -5.59 20.44
N ALA A 129 0.48 -5.73 19.65
CA ALA A 129 1.30 -4.60 19.21
C ALA A 129 0.50 -3.63 18.34
N PHE A 130 -0.29 -4.13 17.40
CA PHE A 130 -1.17 -3.33 16.55
C PHE A 130 -2.18 -2.53 17.37
N ASN A 131 -2.98 -3.20 18.21
CA ASN A 131 -4.02 -2.56 19.02
C ASN A 131 -3.46 -1.49 19.94
N LYS A 132 -2.28 -1.73 20.53
CA LYS A 132 -1.58 -0.75 21.36
C LYS A 132 -1.17 0.48 20.55
N THR A 133 -0.63 0.30 19.35
CA THR A 133 -0.16 1.41 18.51
C THR A 133 -1.31 2.20 17.89
N VAL A 134 -2.33 1.52 17.38
CA VAL A 134 -3.45 2.14 16.64
C VAL A 134 -4.57 2.59 17.60
N ASN A 135 -4.48 2.21 18.88
CA ASN A 135 -5.49 2.47 19.91
C ASN A 135 -6.87 1.93 19.49
N THR A 136 -6.89 0.62 19.25
CA THR A 136 -8.05 -0.19 18.82
C THR A 136 -8.21 -1.40 19.71
N ASN A 137 -9.35 -2.09 19.60
CA ASN A 137 -9.64 -3.33 20.32
C ASN A 137 -10.05 -4.45 19.35
N ILE A 138 -9.30 -4.57 18.25
CA ILE A 138 -9.53 -5.60 17.22
C ILE A 138 -9.29 -6.95 17.85
N LYS A 139 -10.18 -7.90 17.56
CA LYS A 139 -10.09 -9.28 18.04
C LYS A 139 -9.56 -10.18 16.93
N ILE A 140 -9.03 -11.35 17.32
CA ILE A 140 -8.58 -12.37 16.36
C ILE A 140 -9.71 -12.76 15.39
N SER A 141 -10.96 -12.85 15.88
CA SER A 141 -12.13 -13.12 15.03
C SER A 141 -12.34 -12.10 13.91
N ASP A 142 -11.94 -10.84 14.13
CA ASP A 142 -12.13 -9.77 13.16
C ASP A 142 -11.15 -9.91 11.98
N LEU A 143 -9.95 -10.45 12.25
CA LEU A 143 -8.87 -10.65 11.26
C LEU A 143 -9.22 -11.64 10.15
N HIS A 144 -10.14 -12.57 10.45
CA HIS A 144 -10.60 -13.63 9.57
C HIS A 144 -12.07 -13.46 9.18
N SER A 145 -12.61 -12.25 9.39
CA SER A 145 -13.97 -11.97 8.93
C SER A 145 -14.03 -12.08 7.40
N PRO A 146 -15.16 -12.52 6.81
CA PRO A 146 -15.30 -12.66 5.37
C PRO A 146 -14.97 -11.37 4.59
N MET A 147 -15.24 -10.21 5.18
CA MET A 147 -14.96 -8.91 4.57
C MET A 147 -13.45 -8.61 4.53
N VAL A 148 -12.69 -8.95 5.58
CA VAL A 148 -11.23 -8.79 5.60
C VAL A 148 -10.58 -9.74 4.60
N GLU A 149 -11.01 -11.01 4.58
CA GLU A 149 -10.49 -11.97 3.59
C GLU A 149 -10.79 -11.53 2.16
N ALA A 150 -12.01 -11.07 1.87
CA ALA A 150 -12.38 -10.58 0.55
C ALA A 150 -11.54 -9.38 0.10
N HIS A 151 -11.25 -8.45 1.02
CA HIS A 151 -10.40 -7.30 0.74
C HIS A 151 -8.95 -7.72 0.40
N LEU A 152 -8.35 -8.59 1.21
CA LEU A 152 -6.97 -9.04 0.94
C LEU A 152 -6.88 -9.94 -0.30
N GLN A 153 -7.90 -10.75 -0.58
CA GLN A 153 -7.97 -11.52 -1.82
C GLN A 153 -8.08 -10.60 -3.05
N HIS A 154 -8.86 -9.51 -2.94
CA HIS A 154 -8.91 -8.50 -3.99
C HIS A 154 -7.52 -7.90 -4.24
N ASP A 155 -6.84 -7.44 -3.19
CA ASP A 155 -5.50 -6.87 -3.31
C ASP A 155 -4.50 -7.84 -3.94
N GLN A 156 -4.51 -9.09 -3.49
CA GLN A 156 -3.66 -10.15 -4.02
C GLN A 156 -3.95 -10.42 -5.51
N SER A 157 -5.22 -10.44 -5.92
CA SER A 157 -5.59 -10.65 -7.33
C SER A 157 -5.07 -9.53 -8.25
N VAL A 158 -5.06 -8.29 -7.75
CA VAL A 158 -4.51 -7.14 -8.48
C VAL A 158 -2.99 -7.22 -8.56
N ILE A 159 -2.32 -7.58 -7.46
CA ILE A 159 -0.86 -7.82 -7.39
C ILE A 159 -0.43 -8.86 -8.44
N GLU A 160 -1.13 -9.99 -8.50
CA GLU A 160 -0.85 -11.09 -9.43
C GLU A 160 -1.09 -10.66 -10.89
N SER A 161 -2.22 -10.01 -11.15
CA SER A 161 -2.58 -9.53 -12.50
C SER A 161 -1.58 -8.51 -13.06
N LEU A 162 -0.96 -7.73 -12.18
CA LEU A 162 0.06 -6.73 -12.53
C LEU A 162 1.49 -7.27 -12.43
N MET A 163 1.66 -8.53 -11.99
CA MET A 163 2.96 -9.16 -11.74
C MET A 163 3.85 -8.31 -10.82
N VAL A 164 3.26 -7.70 -9.79
CA VAL A 164 4.00 -6.87 -8.84
C VAL A 164 4.87 -7.78 -7.97
N SER A 165 6.19 -7.63 -8.09
CA SER A 165 7.15 -8.53 -7.44
C SER A 165 7.84 -7.93 -6.20
N GLY A 166 7.43 -6.75 -5.75
CA GLY A 166 8.05 -6.09 -4.59
C GLY A 166 7.39 -4.79 -4.18
N THR A 167 7.84 -4.27 -3.04
CA THR A 167 7.28 -3.08 -2.37
C THR A 167 8.37 -2.07 -2.00
N PRO A 168 8.10 -0.75 -2.06
CA PRO A 168 6.89 -0.16 -2.59
C PRO A 168 6.87 -0.22 -4.12
N THR A 169 5.70 -0.53 -4.70
CA THR A 169 5.43 -0.35 -6.13
C THR A 169 4.37 0.73 -6.28
N VAL A 170 4.57 1.64 -7.23
CA VAL A 170 3.68 2.79 -7.43
C VAL A 170 3.25 2.84 -8.89
N TYR A 171 1.96 3.10 -9.09
CA TYR A 171 1.40 3.44 -10.39
C TYR A 171 0.84 4.85 -10.33
N PHE A 172 1.05 5.60 -11.40
CA PHE A 172 0.58 6.97 -11.56
C PHE A 172 -0.11 7.09 -12.92
N ASP A 173 -1.42 7.39 -12.88
CA ASP A 173 -2.30 7.45 -14.05
C ASP A 173 -2.23 6.22 -14.94
N GLY A 174 -2.34 5.03 -14.33
CA GLY A 174 -2.29 3.75 -15.05
C GLY A 174 -0.90 3.24 -15.38
N GLU A 175 0.14 4.07 -15.28
CA GLU A 175 1.51 3.72 -15.68
C GLU A 175 2.40 3.47 -14.46
N LYS A 176 3.25 2.44 -14.52
CA LYS A 176 4.20 2.15 -13.44
C LYS A 176 5.19 3.29 -13.27
N ASP A 177 5.35 3.77 -12.04
CA ASP A 177 6.28 4.82 -11.67
C ASP A 177 7.49 4.20 -10.93
N GLY A 178 8.54 3.84 -11.68
CA GLY A 178 9.77 3.29 -11.09
C GLY A 178 10.47 4.25 -10.13
N GLY A 179 10.40 5.56 -10.41
CA GLY A 179 10.95 6.64 -9.60
C GLY A 179 10.11 6.94 -8.36
N LYS A 180 8.83 6.53 -8.35
CA LYS A 180 7.86 6.70 -7.25
C LYS A 180 7.64 8.16 -6.84
N ASN A 181 7.98 9.11 -7.69
CA ASN A 181 7.99 10.54 -7.36
C ASN A 181 7.23 11.39 -8.38
N ARG A 182 6.55 10.80 -9.38
CA ARG A 182 5.80 11.56 -10.40
C ARG A 182 4.76 12.49 -9.80
N PHE A 183 4.17 12.13 -8.66
CA PHE A 183 3.23 13.00 -7.94
C PHE A 183 3.83 14.35 -7.52
N LYS A 184 5.16 14.44 -7.32
CA LYS A 184 5.86 15.69 -6.97
C LYS A 184 6.04 16.62 -8.17
N GLU A 185 5.93 16.10 -9.39
CA GLU A 185 6.09 16.87 -10.63
C GLU A 185 4.78 17.55 -11.05
N VAL A 186 3.66 17.14 -10.44
CA VAL A 186 2.35 17.72 -10.70
C VAL A 186 2.27 19.14 -10.14
N LYS A 187 1.78 20.06 -10.96
CA LYS A 187 1.43 21.41 -10.51
C LYS A 187 0.15 21.35 -9.68
N VAL A 188 0.30 21.57 -8.39
CA VAL A 188 -0.78 21.55 -7.38
C VAL A 188 -1.29 22.97 -7.04
N LYS A 189 -0.78 23.98 -7.74
CA LYS A 189 -1.16 25.40 -7.66
C LYS A 189 -1.24 25.99 -9.06
#